data_AF-A0A0J6SVH8-F1
#
_entry.id   AF-A0A0J6SVH8-F1
#
_cell.length_a   1.000
_cell.length_b   1.000
_cell.length_c   1.000
_cell.angle_alpha   90.00
_cell.angle_beta   90.00
_cell.angle_gamma   90.00
#
_symmetry.space_group_name_H-M   'P 1'
#
loop_
_entity.id
_entity.type
_entity.pdbx_description
1 polymer ?
#
loop_
_entity_poly.entity_id
_entity_poly.type
_entity_poly.pdbx_seq_one_letter_code
_entity_poly.pdbx_strand_id
1 'polypeptide(L)'
;RLQRLRRQAAAEALETFAEVYCREALPESRNAALEALRAIRAEPGDEGEIPCPDCAGRLRWSRAENGHVWGACETANCLRWMM
;
A
#
# COMPACT_ATOMS: atom_id res chain seq x y z
N ARG A 1 2.05 24.09 38.76
CA ARG A 1 0.70 23.97 38.14
C ARG A 1 0.68 24.49 36.69
N LEU A 2 1.08 25.75 36.45
CA LEU A 2 1.07 26.37 35.11
C LEU A 2 1.96 25.66 34.07
N GLN A 3 3.18 25.26 34.43
CA GLN A 3 4.05 24.48 33.52
C GLN A 3 3.46 23.13 33.12
N ARG A 4 2.74 22.47 34.03
CA ARG A 4 2.09 21.18 33.74
C ARG A 4 0.96 21.37 32.73
N LEU A 5 0.14 22.40 32.91
CA LEU A 5 -0.92 22.77 31.98
C LEU A 5 -0.37 23.12 30.59
N ARG A 6 0.73 23.87 30.52
CA ARG A 6 1.37 24.20 29.24
C ARG A 6 1.92 22.97 28.53
N ARG A 7 2.54 22.04 29.26
CA ARG A 7 3.03 20.77 28.69
C ARG A 7 1.89 19.91 28.19
N GLN A 8 0.78 19.85 28.93
CA GLN A 8 -0.40 19.09 28.54
C GLN A 8 -1.05 19.67 27.27
N ALA A 9 -1.25 20.99 27.21
CA ALA A 9 -1.78 21.65 26.02
C ALA A 9 -0.86 21.50 24.79
N ALA A 10 0.46 21.51 24.99
CA ALA A 10 1.41 21.29 23.91
C ALA A 10 1.38 19.84 23.38
N ALA A 11 1.25 18.85 24.27
CA ALA A 11 1.12 17.45 23.87
C ALA A 11 -0.17 17.23 23.06
N GLU A 12 -1.30 17.73 23.55
CA GLU A 12 -2.60 17.61 22.90
C GLU A 12 -2.63 18.28 21.51
N ALA A 13 -1.98 19.44 21.38
CA ALA A 13 -1.82 20.11 20.09
C ALA A 13 -0.95 19.32 19.10
N LEU A 14 0.13 18.69 19.57
CA LEU A 14 1.00 17.86 18.75
C LEU A 14 0.32 16.56 18.32
N GLU A 15 -0.44 15.92 19.22
CA GLU A 15 -1.22 14.72 18.92
C GLU A 15 -2.28 15.02 17.86
N THR A 16 -3.06 16.09 18.06
CA THR A 16 -4.07 16.53 17.09
C THR A 16 -3.43 16.85 15.73
N PHE A 17 -2.28 17.53 15.72
CA PHE A 17 -1.56 17.81 14.49
C PHE A 17 -1.09 16.52 13.80
N ALA A 18 -0.54 15.57 14.54
CA ALA A 18 -0.07 14.30 13.98
C ALA A 18 -1.21 13.49 13.36
N GLU A 19 -2.38 13.43 14.00
CA GLU A 19 -3.56 12.75 13.45
C GLU A 19 -4.03 13.38 12.13
N VAL A 20 -4.15 14.71 12.09
CA VAL A 20 -4.54 15.44 10.88
C VAL A 20 -3.48 15.29 9.79
N TYR A 21 -2.20 15.38 10.13
CA TYR A 21 -1.10 15.22 9.19
C TYR A 21 -1.06 13.80 8.59
N CYS A 22 -1.24 12.76 9.40
CA CYS A 22 -1.32 11.38 8.89
C CYS A 22 -2.51 11.16 7.96
N ARG A 23 -3.66 11.80 8.22
CA ARG A 23 -4.85 11.69 7.38
C ARG A 23 -4.74 12.47 6.06
N GLU A 24 -4.17 13.67 6.11
CA GLU A 24 -4.24 14.63 4.99
C GLU A 24 -2.93 14.74 4.20
N ALA A 25 -1.77 14.56 4.84
CA ALA A 25 -0.47 14.97 4.30
C ALA A 25 0.44 13.82 3.89
N LEU A 26 0.22 12.60 4.39
CA LEU A 26 0.87 11.43 3.85
C LEU A 26 -0.03 10.88 2.74
N PRO A 27 0.29 11.07 1.44
CA PRO A 27 -0.29 10.19 0.44
C PRO A 27 -0.03 8.77 0.92
N GLU A 28 -1.08 7.93 0.99
CA GLU A 28 -0.90 6.49 1.21
C GLU A 28 0.29 6.09 0.35
N SER A 29 1.34 5.53 0.96
CA SER A 29 2.51 5.12 0.19
C SER A 29 1.99 4.24 -0.93
N ARG A 30 2.03 4.72 -2.18
CA ARG A 30 1.49 4.01 -3.35
C ARG A 30 2.35 2.79 -3.59
N ASN A 31 2.10 1.76 -2.81
CA ASN A 31 2.78 0.50 -2.92
C ASN A 31 2.04 -0.27 -4.02
N ALA A 32 2.52 -0.11 -5.25
CA ALA A 32 1.93 -0.74 -6.42
C ALA A 32 1.80 -2.26 -6.26
N ALA A 33 2.66 -2.91 -5.46
CA ALA A 33 2.52 -4.33 -5.14
C ALA A 33 1.28 -4.61 -4.26
N LEU A 34 1.02 -3.79 -3.24
CA LEU A 34 -0.20 -3.92 -2.42
C LEU A 34 -1.47 -3.63 -3.22
N GLU A 35 -1.44 -2.63 -4.10
CA GLU A 35 -2.55 -2.35 -5.01
C GLU A 35 -2.81 -3.56 -5.94
N ALA A 36 -1.76 -4.14 -6.52
CA ALA A 36 -1.86 -5.33 -7.36
C ALA A 36 -2.40 -6.54 -6.58
N LEU A 37 -1.91 -6.79 -5.36
CA LEU A 37 -2.38 -7.88 -4.51
C LEU A 37 -3.86 -7.74 -4.12
N ARG A 38 -4.34 -6.52 -3.88
CA ARG A 38 -5.77 -6.25 -3.63
C ARG A 38 -6.62 -6.58 -4.85
N ALA A 39 -6.16 -6.20 -6.05
CA ALA A 39 -6.85 -6.54 -7.30
C ALA A 39 -6.85 -8.06 -7.54
N ILE A 40 -5.70 -8.73 -7.41
CA ILE A 40 -5.56 -10.20 -7.56
C ILE A 40 -6.45 -10.96 -6.60
N ARG A 41 -6.63 -10.47 -5.36
CA ARG A 41 -7.53 -11.11 -4.38
C ARG A 41 -8.99 -11.15 -4.85
N ALA A 42 -9.43 -10.18 -5.66
CA ALA A 42 -10.78 -10.13 -6.19
C ALA A 42 -10.97 -11.02 -7.43
N GLU A 43 -9.88 -11.44 -8.08
CA GLU A 43 -9.92 -12.31 -9.26
C GLU A 43 -10.14 -13.78 -8.86
N PRO A 44 -11.03 -14.51 -9.59
CA PRO A 44 -11.20 -15.95 -9.40
C PRO A 44 -10.02 -16.73 -10.02
N GLY A 45 -9.74 -17.90 -9.45
CA GLY A 45 -8.71 -18.81 -9.95
C GLY A 45 -7.32 -18.59 -9.36
N ASP A 46 -6.37 -19.35 -9.89
CA ASP A 46 -4.99 -19.44 -9.39
C ASP A 46 -3.96 -18.80 -10.33
N GLU A 47 -4.39 -18.26 -11.46
CA GLU A 47 -3.55 -17.50 -12.39
C GLU A 47 -4.37 -16.52 -13.21
N GLY A 48 -3.73 -15.46 -13.70
CA GLY A 48 -4.41 -14.48 -14.54
C GLY A 48 -3.54 -13.28 -14.91
N GLU A 49 -4.21 -12.27 -15.45
CA GLU A 49 -3.60 -10.99 -15.81
C GLU A 49 -4.46 -9.83 -15.29
N ILE A 50 -3.81 -8.80 -14.73
CA ILE A 50 -4.44 -7.53 -14.34
C ILE A 50 -3.65 -6.34 -14.90
N PRO A 51 -4.21 -5.13 -14.97
CA PRO A 51 -3.44 -3.92 -15.24
C PRO A 51 -2.40 -3.66 -14.15
N CYS A 52 -1.17 -3.36 -14.53
CA CYS A 52 -0.10 -2.98 -13.61
C CYS A 52 -0.42 -1.62 -12.96
N PRO A 53 -0.46 -1.51 -11.63
CA PRO A 53 -0.77 -0.23 -10.97
C PRO A 53 0.29 0.87 -11.19
N ASP A 54 1.50 0.48 -11.58
CA ASP A 54 2.64 1.41 -11.77
C ASP A 54 2.70 1.98 -13.20
N CYS A 55 2.56 1.13 -14.22
CA CYS A 55 2.71 1.54 -15.63
C CYS A 55 1.48 1.29 -16.53
N ALA A 56 0.39 0.73 -15.99
CA ALA A 56 -0.81 0.30 -16.73
C ALA A 56 -0.59 -0.78 -17.81
N GLY A 57 0.62 -1.32 -17.96
CA GLY A 57 0.88 -2.51 -18.79
C GLY A 57 0.29 -3.80 -18.21
N ARG A 58 0.44 -4.94 -18.88
CA ARG A 58 -0.06 -6.22 -18.34
C ARG A 58 0.81 -6.74 -17.21
N LEU A 59 0.18 -7.15 -16.12
CA LEU A 59 0.82 -7.85 -15.01
C LEU A 59 0.24 -9.26 -14.93
N ARG A 60 1.10 -10.25 -15.19
CA ARG A 60 0.77 -11.66 -15.03
C ARG A 60 0.98 -12.07 -13.59
N TRP A 61 0.06 -12.87 -13.06
CA TRP A 61 0.14 -13.37 -11.70
C TRP A 61 -0.26 -14.84 -11.62
N SER A 62 0.22 -15.50 -10.56
CA SER A 62 -0.21 -16.83 -10.15
C SER A 62 -0.24 -16.95 -8.63
N ARG A 63 -1.10 -17.84 -8.13
CA ARG A 63 -1.35 -18.12 -6.71
C ARG A 63 -1.14 -19.61 -6.47
N ALA A 64 -0.34 -19.94 -5.47
CA ALA A 64 -0.21 -21.32 -5.01
C ALA A 64 -1.29 -21.66 -3.98
N GLU A 65 -1.52 -22.96 -3.79
CA GLU A 65 -2.43 -23.50 -2.77
C GLU A 65 -2.06 -23.06 -1.34
N ASN A 66 -0.78 -22.75 -1.10
CA ASN A 66 -0.29 -22.25 0.20
C ASN A 66 -0.50 -20.73 0.40
N GLY A 67 -1.19 -20.05 -0.52
CA GLY A 67 -1.52 -18.62 -0.44
C GLY A 67 -0.42 -17.68 -0.93
N HIS A 68 0.74 -18.17 -1.38
CA HIS A 68 1.75 -17.31 -2.01
C HIS A 68 1.28 -16.85 -3.39
N VAL A 69 1.53 -15.59 -3.70
CA VAL A 69 1.17 -14.98 -4.99
C VAL A 69 2.42 -14.43 -5.63
N TRP A 70 2.70 -14.83 -6.86
CA TRP A 70 3.78 -14.30 -7.69
C TRP A 70 3.21 -13.35 -8.73
N GLY A 71 3.96 -12.30 -9.07
CA GLY A 71 3.51 -11.32 -10.06
C GLY A 71 4.68 -10.67 -10.79
N ALA A 72 4.52 -10.50 -12.11
CA ALA A 72 5.49 -9.82 -12.97
C ALA A 72 4.78 -9.00 -14.04
N CYS A 73 5.10 -7.70 -14.09
CA CYS A 73 4.72 -6.85 -15.20
C CYS A 73 5.56 -7.17 -16.45
N GLU A 74 4.94 -7.11 -17.62
CA GLU A 74 5.62 -7.28 -18.91
C GLU A 74 6.58 -6.12 -19.25
N THR A 75 6.35 -4.94 -18.67
CA THR A 75 7.19 -3.77 -18.87
C THR A 75 8.55 -3.97 -18.21
N ALA A 76 9.62 -3.81 -18.99
CA ALA A 76 11.00 -3.93 -18.50
C ALA A 76 11.26 -2.99 -17.31
N ASN A 77 11.90 -3.51 -16.27
CA ASN A 77 12.24 -2.78 -15.04
C ASN A 77 11.04 -2.17 -14.29
N CYS A 78 9.86 -2.79 -14.37
CA CYS A 78 8.67 -2.40 -13.62
C CYS A 78 8.37 -3.36 -12.45
N LEU A 79 7.13 -3.35 -11.98
CA LEU A 79 6.66 -4.08 -10.81
C LEU A 79 6.81 -5.60 -10.99
N ARG A 80 7.55 -6.22 -10.06
CA ARG A 80 7.71 -7.68 -9.97
C ARG A 80 7.94 -8.08 -8.52
N TRP A 81 7.29 -9.16 -8.08
CA TRP A 81 7.58 -9.79 -6.80
C TRP A 81 7.64 -11.31 -6.98
N MET A 82 8.77 -11.86 -6.54
CA MET A 82 9.03 -13.28 -6.44
C MET A 82 9.62 -13.53 -5.06
N MET A 83 8.77 -13.84 -4.08
CA MET A 83 9.17 -14.52 -2.85
C MET A 83 8.21 -15.68 -2.61
#